data_AF-A0A257JR41-F1
#
_entry.id   AF-A0A257JR41-F1
#
_cell.length_a   1.000
_cell.length_b   1.000
_cell.length_c   1.000
_cell.angle_alpha   90.00
_cell.angle_beta   90.00
_cell.angle_gamma   90.00
#
_symmetry.space_group_name_H-M   'P 1'
#
loop_
_entity.id
_entity.type
_entity.pdbx_description
1 polymer ?
#
loop_
_entity_poly.entity_id
_entity_poly.type
_entity_poly.pdbx_seq_one_letter_code
_entity_poly.pdbx_strand_id
1 'polypeptide(L)'
;IAFDDESHDFALLMHDLPHHVQGNQLLVPTRSEAELAMDAAASIHAGWWGDPMLDTHDWLNGTKAVPPQIDGEALYTAFWPAFCDRYGDRVTDSMKKVGEAYYGNIQRWSDSRDGPRCLTHNDFRPDNMLYCPDDADKPIIIVDWQTVGVGSGAGDIAYYLGTAMDPAT
;
A
#
# COMPACT_ATOMS: atom_id res chain seq x y z
N ILE A 1 7.43 23.79 -4.50
CA ILE A 1 8.15 22.61 -5.04
C ILE A 1 9.38 23.17 -5.72
N ALA A 2 10.57 22.76 -5.28
CA ALA A 2 11.80 22.95 -6.03
C ALA A 2 12.13 21.60 -6.67
N PHE A 3 12.43 21.58 -7.96
CA PHE A 3 12.84 20.39 -8.72
C PHE A 3 14.02 20.78 -9.60
N ASP A 4 15.07 19.97 -9.59
CA ASP A 4 16.23 20.12 -10.46
C ASP A 4 16.22 19.03 -11.53
N ASP A 5 16.10 19.42 -12.80
CA ASP A 5 15.97 18.49 -13.93
C ASP A 5 17.23 17.64 -14.17
N GLU A 6 18.42 18.10 -13.77
CA GLU A 6 19.68 17.40 -14.02
C GLU A 6 19.97 16.33 -12.96
N SER A 7 19.85 16.68 -11.68
CA SER A 7 20.05 15.75 -10.56
C SER A 7 18.82 14.92 -10.22
N HIS A 8 17.63 15.36 -10.66
CA HIS A 8 16.33 14.90 -10.18
C HIS A 8 16.08 15.16 -8.68
N ASP A 9 16.87 16.02 -8.04
CA ASP A 9 16.64 16.42 -6.65
C ASP A 9 15.37 17.27 -6.55
N PHE A 10 14.59 17.04 -5.49
CA PHE A 10 13.41 17.83 -5.21
C PHE A 10 13.18 18.07 -3.73
N ALA A 11 12.48 19.16 -3.43
CA ALA A 11 12.04 19.49 -2.09
C ALA A 11 10.55 19.81 -2.06
N LEU A 12 9.86 19.15 -1.12
CA LEU A 12 8.47 19.42 -0.77
C LEU A 12 8.44 20.11 0.59
N LEU A 13 7.80 21.28 0.66
CA LEU A 13 7.48 21.93 1.92
C LEU A 13 6.05 21.55 2.29
N MET A 14 5.88 20.94 3.45
CA MET A 14 4.59 20.47 3.96
C MET A 14 4.25 21.19 5.26
N HIS A 15 2.95 21.28 5.56
CA HIS A 15 2.48 21.85 6.82
C HIS A 15 2.91 20.95 7.98
N ASP A 16 3.37 21.55 9.07
CA ASP A 16 3.68 20.83 10.30
C ASP A 16 2.40 20.45 11.04
N LEU A 17 2.39 19.29 11.69
CA LEU A 17 1.22 18.70 12.33
C LEU A 17 1.56 18.34 13.80
N PRO A 18 1.83 19.34 14.66
CA PRO A 18 2.45 19.12 15.97
C PRO A 18 1.56 18.37 16.98
N HIS A 19 0.27 18.21 16.67
CA HIS A 19 -0.71 17.51 17.50
C HIS A 19 -1.10 16.15 16.93
N HIS A 20 -0.63 15.80 15.73
CA HIS A 20 -0.89 14.51 15.11
C HIS A 20 0.21 13.53 15.50
N VAL A 21 -0.21 12.37 16.01
CA VAL A 21 0.68 11.32 16.49
C VAL A 21 0.79 10.24 15.42
N GLN A 22 2.03 9.89 15.07
CA GLN A 22 2.29 8.80 14.13
C GLN A 22 1.79 7.46 14.69
N GLY A 23 1.09 6.69 13.87
CA GLY A 23 0.77 5.30 14.17
C GLY A 23 2.02 4.43 14.29
N ASN A 24 1.85 3.23 14.84
CA ASN A 24 2.96 2.30 15.06
C ASN A 24 2.62 0.93 14.48
N GLN A 25 3.27 0.54 13.38
CA GLN A 25 3.05 -0.75 12.75
C GLN A 25 3.55 -1.94 13.58
N LEU A 26 4.50 -1.73 14.50
CA LEU A 26 5.02 -2.82 15.32
C LEU A 26 4.09 -3.19 16.47
N LEU A 27 3.04 -2.39 16.70
CA LEU A 27 2.02 -2.63 17.71
C LEU A 27 0.66 -2.84 17.04
N VAL A 28 -0.23 -3.56 17.73
CA VAL A 28 -1.61 -3.69 17.28
C VAL A 28 -2.30 -2.34 17.48
N PRO A 29 -2.89 -1.74 16.43
CA PRO A 29 -3.60 -0.48 16.54
C PRO A 29 -4.84 -0.65 17.43
N THR A 30 -5.24 0.43 18.09
CA THR A 30 -6.52 0.45 18.79
C THR A 30 -7.68 0.31 17.80
N ARG A 31 -8.84 -0.16 18.28
CA ARG A 31 -10.05 -0.23 17.46
C ARG A 31 -10.40 1.12 16.80
N SER A 32 -10.22 2.22 17.55
CA SER A 32 -10.52 3.57 17.05
C SER A 32 -9.56 3.99 15.93
N GLU A 33 -8.27 3.69 16.05
CA GLU A 33 -7.29 3.97 14.98
C GLU A 33 -7.59 3.15 13.73
N ALA A 34 -7.92 1.86 13.91
CA ALA A 34 -8.31 1.01 12.79
C ALA A 34 -9.58 1.51 12.09
N GLU A 35 -10.60 1.94 12.84
CA GLU A 35 -11.82 2.53 12.25
C GLU A 35 -11.50 3.81 11.46
N LEU A 36 -10.69 4.73 12.02
CA LEU A 36 -10.25 5.93 11.30
C LEU A 36 -9.47 5.59 10.02
N ALA A 37 -8.60 4.58 10.07
CA ALA A 37 -7.87 4.11 8.89
C ALA A 37 -8.81 3.55 7.82
N MET A 38 -9.83 2.77 8.21
CA MET A 38 -10.82 2.23 7.26
C MET A 38 -11.69 3.33 6.64
N ASP A 39 -12.12 4.32 7.43
CA ASP A 39 -12.88 5.47 6.94
C ASP A 39 -12.07 6.33 5.98
N ALA A 40 -10.77 6.53 6.26
CA ALA A 40 -9.84 7.22 5.38
C ALA A 40 -9.65 6.45 4.06
N ALA A 41 -9.44 5.13 4.11
CA ALA A 41 -9.33 4.28 2.93
C ALA A 41 -10.60 4.37 2.06
N ALA A 42 -11.77 4.22 2.68
CA ALA A 42 -13.05 4.33 1.99
C ALA A 42 -13.22 5.69 1.30
N SER A 43 -12.82 6.78 1.97
CA SER A 43 -12.86 8.13 1.42
C SER A 43 -11.94 8.30 0.20
N ILE A 44 -10.69 7.83 0.30
CA ILE A 44 -9.71 7.84 -0.80
C ILE A 44 -10.25 7.07 -1.99
N HIS A 45 -10.71 5.83 -1.75
CA HIS A 45 -11.16 4.93 -2.81
C HIS A 45 -12.45 5.43 -3.48
N ALA A 46 -13.41 5.93 -2.70
CA ALA A 46 -14.68 6.44 -3.21
C ALA A 46 -14.51 7.66 -4.10
N GLY A 47 -13.52 8.52 -3.81
CA GLY A 47 -13.24 9.73 -4.60
C GLY A 47 -12.88 9.47 -6.06
N TRP A 48 -12.41 8.25 -6.38
CA TRP A 48 -11.96 7.87 -7.72
C TRP A 48 -12.52 6.52 -8.19
N TRP A 49 -13.65 6.12 -7.63
CA TRP A 49 -14.21 4.78 -7.83
C TRP A 49 -14.67 4.56 -9.28
N GLY A 50 -13.95 3.72 -10.01
CA GLY A 50 -14.23 3.42 -11.42
C GLY A 50 -14.00 4.61 -12.34
N ASP A 51 -13.27 5.64 -11.91
CA ASP A 51 -13.05 6.84 -12.72
C ASP A 51 -12.08 6.56 -13.87
N PRO A 52 -12.50 6.68 -15.14
CA PRO A 52 -11.64 6.44 -16.29
C PRO A 52 -10.49 7.44 -16.41
N MET A 53 -10.56 8.61 -15.76
CA MET A 53 -9.49 9.61 -15.79
C MET A 53 -8.19 9.09 -15.18
N LEU A 54 -8.29 8.16 -14.22
CA LEU A 54 -7.13 7.52 -13.60
C LEU A 54 -6.20 6.88 -14.64
N ASP A 55 -6.74 6.26 -15.69
CA ASP A 55 -5.95 5.61 -16.75
C ASP A 55 -5.26 6.61 -17.70
N THR A 56 -5.51 7.92 -17.56
CA THR A 56 -4.89 8.97 -18.39
C THR A 56 -3.60 9.55 -17.80
N HIS A 57 -3.31 9.23 -16.53
CA HIS A 57 -2.11 9.71 -15.85
C HIS A 57 -0.93 8.74 -16.06
N ASP A 58 0.13 9.25 -16.69
CA ASP A 58 1.35 8.52 -17.07
C ASP A 58 2.39 8.42 -15.94
N TRP A 59 2.05 8.90 -14.75
CA TRP A 59 2.89 8.83 -13.55
C TRP A 59 2.30 7.91 -12.46
N LEU A 60 1.03 7.53 -12.58
CA LEU A 60 0.37 6.65 -11.61
C LEU A 60 0.71 5.18 -11.88
N ASN A 61 1.13 4.46 -10.85
CA ASN A 61 1.42 3.03 -10.98
C ASN A 61 0.17 2.23 -11.37
N GLY A 62 0.33 1.32 -12.32
CA GLY A 62 -0.72 0.39 -12.75
C GLY A 62 -1.72 0.96 -13.76
N THR A 63 -1.60 2.21 -14.21
CA THR A 63 -2.47 2.74 -15.28
C THR A 63 -2.13 2.15 -16.64
N LYS A 64 -3.05 2.30 -17.60
CA LYS A 64 -2.80 1.98 -19.02
C LYS A 64 -1.79 2.92 -19.69
N ALA A 65 -1.52 4.09 -19.10
CA ALA A 65 -0.59 5.08 -19.64
C ALA A 65 0.87 4.79 -19.28
N VAL A 66 1.12 3.99 -18.24
CA VAL A 66 2.46 3.52 -17.87
C VAL A 66 2.73 2.15 -18.54
N PRO A 67 3.93 1.90 -19.10
CA PRO A 67 4.30 0.58 -19.57
C PRO A 67 4.09 -0.48 -18.47
N PRO A 68 3.76 -1.75 -18.84
CA PRO A 68 3.62 -2.82 -17.87
C PRO A 68 4.86 -2.89 -16.97
N GLN A 69 4.62 -2.91 -15.66
CA GLN A 69 5.64 -3.07 -14.64
C GLN A 69 6.42 -4.38 -14.86
N ILE A 70 7.58 -4.48 -14.21
CA ILE A 70 8.42 -5.70 -14.24
C ILE A 70 7.55 -6.92 -13.93
N ASP A 71 7.75 -8.00 -14.71
CA ASP A 71 7.04 -9.27 -14.54
C ASP A 71 7.19 -9.79 -13.11
N GLY A 72 6.12 -9.65 -12.33
CA GLY A 72 6.08 -10.05 -10.92
C GLY A 72 6.26 -11.55 -10.73
N GLU A 73 5.84 -12.35 -11.70
CA GLU A 73 6.08 -13.80 -11.69
C GLU A 73 7.56 -14.10 -11.90
N ALA A 74 8.20 -13.44 -12.87
CA ALA A 74 9.64 -13.59 -13.10
C ALA A 74 10.47 -13.13 -11.89
N LEU A 75 10.13 -11.97 -11.28
CA LEU A 75 10.82 -11.47 -10.08
C LEU A 75 10.69 -12.44 -8.92
N TYR A 76 9.47 -12.89 -8.65
CA TYR A 76 9.22 -13.81 -7.55
C TYR A 76 9.93 -15.15 -7.77
N THR A 77 9.89 -15.67 -9.00
CA THR A 77 10.61 -16.90 -9.39
C THR A 77 12.11 -16.76 -9.17
N ALA A 78 12.68 -15.59 -9.50
CA ALA A 78 14.10 -15.32 -9.33
C ALA A 78 14.49 -15.14 -7.85
N PHE A 79 13.67 -14.46 -7.04
CA PHE A 79 14.04 -14.08 -5.69
C PHE A 79 13.61 -15.06 -4.61
N TRP A 80 12.52 -15.81 -4.81
CA TRP A 80 12.00 -16.72 -3.77
C TRP A 80 13.03 -17.78 -3.34
N PRO A 81 13.76 -18.46 -4.26
CA PRO A 81 14.80 -19.41 -3.85
C PRO A 81 15.93 -18.76 -3.06
N ALA A 82 16.40 -17.58 -3.51
CA ALA A 82 17.46 -16.83 -2.84
C ALA A 82 17.02 -16.28 -1.49
N PHE A 83 15.75 -15.91 -1.34
CA PHE A 83 15.15 -15.53 -0.07
C PHE A 83 15.16 -16.72 0.89
N CYS A 84 14.64 -17.88 0.46
CA CYS A 84 14.65 -19.09 1.26
C CYS A 84 16.07 -19.49 1.70
N ASP A 85 17.05 -19.44 0.80
CA ASP A 85 18.45 -19.73 1.12
C ASP A 85 19.03 -18.75 2.15
N ARG A 86 18.82 -17.43 1.94
CA ARG A 86 19.31 -16.38 2.84
C ARG A 86 18.73 -16.46 4.25
N TYR A 87 17.45 -16.79 4.36
CA TYR A 87 16.73 -16.77 5.63
C TYR A 87 16.72 -18.15 6.32
N GLY A 88 16.94 -19.23 5.57
CA GLY A 88 17.12 -20.60 6.07
C GLY A 88 15.98 -21.01 6.99
N ASP A 89 16.32 -21.47 8.19
CA ASP A 89 15.37 -21.97 9.19
C ASP A 89 14.40 -20.91 9.73
N ARG A 90 14.64 -19.61 9.47
CA ARG A 90 13.67 -18.55 9.79
C ARG A 90 12.46 -18.54 8.86
N VAL A 91 12.58 -19.15 7.68
CA VAL A 91 11.43 -19.38 6.80
C VAL A 91 10.80 -20.71 7.19
N THR A 92 9.76 -20.62 8.03
CA THR A 92 9.04 -21.80 8.54
C THR A 92 8.35 -22.56 7.40
N ASP A 93 7.97 -23.81 7.65
CA ASP A 93 7.22 -24.61 6.67
C ASP A 93 5.86 -23.99 6.32
N SER A 94 5.23 -23.29 7.26
CA SER A 94 3.99 -22.53 6.99
C SER A 94 4.24 -21.36 6.04
N MET A 95 5.33 -20.62 6.21
CA MET A 95 5.74 -19.55 5.28
C MET A 95 6.11 -20.11 3.92
N LYS A 96 6.84 -21.23 3.86
CA LYS A 96 7.19 -21.90 2.59
C LYS A 96 5.95 -22.31 1.81
N LYS A 97 4.97 -22.93 2.49
CA LYS A 97 3.70 -23.31 1.87
C LYS A 97 2.98 -22.12 1.21
N VAL A 98 2.93 -20.97 1.88
CA VAL A 98 2.34 -19.75 1.31
C VAL A 98 3.17 -19.26 0.14
N GLY A 99 4.49 -19.17 0.31
CA GLY A 99 5.36 -18.64 -0.73
C GLY A 99 5.39 -19.50 -2.00
N GLU A 100 5.38 -20.82 -1.86
CA GLU A 100 5.29 -21.78 -2.98
C GLU A 100 3.92 -21.75 -3.66
N ALA A 101 2.84 -21.39 -2.95
CA ALA A 101 1.53 -21.21 -3.57
C ALA A 101 1.50 -20.01 -4.54
N TYR A 102 2.34 -18.99 -4.29
CA TYR A 102 2.53 -17.85 -5.19
C TYR A 102 3.52 -18.13 -6.33
N TYR A 103 4.46 -19.06 -6.12
CA TYR A 103 5.47 -19.44 -7.11
C TYR A 103 4.82 -19.99 -8.39
N GLY A 104 5.02 -19.29 -9.51
CA GLY A 104 4.40 -19.63 -10.80
C GLY A 104 2.88 -19.39 -10.87
N ASN A 105 2.30 -18.66 -9.90
CA ASN A 105 0.85 -18.41 -9.83
C ASN A 105 0.49 -16.94 -9.58
N ILE A 106 1.46 -16.03 -9.39
CA ILE A 106 1.22 -14.61 -9.08
C ILE A 106 0.28 -13.96 -10.09
N GLN A 107 0.47 -14.19 -11.39
CA GLN A 107 -0.36 -13.56 -12.42
C GLN A 107 -1.83 -13.94 -12.27
N ARG A 108 -2.11 -15.21 -11.97
CA ARG A 108 -3.49 -15.69 -11.73
C ARG A 108 -4.15 -14.97 -10.55
N TRP A 109 -3.40 -14.70 -9.49
CA TRP A 109 -3.91 -13.93 -8.34
C TRP A 109 -4.20 -12.48 -8.72
N SER A 110 -3.31 -11.84 -9.47
CA SER A 110 -3.50 -10.49 -9.99
C SER A 110 -4.73 -10.39 -10.90
N ASP A 111 -4.87 -11.34 -11.82
CA ASP A 111 -5.97 -11.37 -12.81
C ASP A 111 -7.32 -11.72 -12.19
N SER A 112 -7.34 -12.37 -11.02
CA SER A 112 -8.57 -12.76 -10.34
C SER A 112 -9.35 -11.59 -9.71
N ARG A 113 -8.77 -10.39 -9.71
CA ARG A 113 -9.38 -9.19 -9.12
C ARG A 113 -10.31 -8.51 -10.13
N ASP A 114 -11.58 -8.93 -10.13
CA ASP A 114 -12.65 -8.25 -10.85
C ASP A 114 -13.23 -7.07 -10.06
N GLY A 115 -13.71 -6.05 -10.78
CA GLY A 115 -14.45 -4.93 -10.22
C GLY A 115 -13.87 -3.55 -10.52
N PRO A 116 -14.51 -2.48 -10.01
CA PRO A 116 -14.05 -1.12 -10.22
C PRO A 116 -12.66 -0.90 -9.61
N ARG A 117 -11.81 -0.20 -10.35
CA ARG A 117 -10.49 0.27 -9.88
C ARG A 117 -10.64 1.69 -9.31
N CYS A 118 -9.79 2.03 -8.35
CA CYS A 118 -9.73 3.35 -7.74
C CYS A 118 -8.27 3.75 -7.49
N LEU A 119 -8.07 4.98 -6.99
CA LEU A 119 -6.77 5.41 -6.48
C LEU A 119 -6.42 4.58 -5.24
N THR A 120 -5.21 4.03 -5.20
CA THR A 120 -4.70 3.23 -4.07
C THR A 120 -3.42 3.84 -3.52
N HIS A 121 -3.21 3.69 -2.20
CA HIS A 121 -2.00 4.16 -1.54
C HIS A 121 -0.81 3.21 -1.80
N ASN A 122 -1.08 1.90 -1.83
CA ASN A 122 -0.12 0.80 -2.01
C ASN A 122 0.95 0.62 -0.90
N ASP A 123 1.02 1.53 0.06
CA ASP A 123 1.74 1.36 1.33
C ASP A 123 0.86 1.78 2.53
N PHE A 124 -0.38 1.25 2.57
CA PHE A 124 -1.43 1.69 3.50
C PHE A 124 -1.26 1.06 4.89
N ARG A 125 -0.33 1.59 5.69
CA ARG A 125 0.12 1.04 6.97
C ARG A 125 0.11 2.08 8.10
N PRO A 126 0.04 1.66 9.39
CA PRO A 126 -0.05 2.59 10.52
C PRO A 126 1.07 3.63 10.59
N ASP A 127 2.30 3.30 10.19
CA ASP A 127 3.42 4.26 10.21
C ASP A 127 3.20 5.45 9.27
N ASN A 128 2.33 5.30 8.26
CA ASN A 128 1.97 6.33 7.28
C ASN A 128 0.70 7.10 7.68
N MET A 129 0.27 6.97 8.94
CA MET A 129 -0.95 7.58 9.47
C MET A 129 -0.61 8.48 10.64
N LEU A 130 -1.03 9.74 10.56
CA LEU A 130 -0.89 10.71 11.64
C LEU A 130 -2.28 10.96 12.25
N TYR A 131 -2.49 10.49 13.48
CA TYR A 131 -3.77 10.52 14.19
C TYR A 131 -3.90 11.73 15.10
N CYS A 132 -5.05 12.38 15.08
CA CYS A 132 -5.43 13.40 16.06
C CYS A 132 -6.95 13.34 16.30
N PRO A 133 -7.48 12.34 17.03
CA PRO A 133 -8.93 12.12 17.13
C PRO A 133 -9.74 13.32 17.68
N ASP A 134 -9.09 14.22 18.41
CA ASP A 134 -9.69 15.45 18.95
C ASP A 134 -9.76 16.59 17.92
N ASP A 135 -9.06 16.48 16.78
CA ASP A 135 -9.18 17.39 15.63
C ASP A 135 -10.35 16.94 14.75
N ALA A 136 -11.48 17.65 14.86
CA ALA A 136 -12.70 17.33 14.12
C ALA A 136 -12.56 17.46 12.59
N ASP A 137 -11.62 18.28 12.10
CA ASP A 137 -11.41 18.50 10.68
C ASP A 137 -10.39 17.51 10.10
N LYS A 138 -9.39 17.11 10.90
CA LYS A 138 -8.30 16.21 10.49
C LYS A 138 -8.01 15.14 11.54
N PRO A 139 -8.97 14.21 11.80
CA PRO A 139 -8.79 13.17 12.80
C PRO A 139 -7.71 12.16 12.42
N ILE A 140 -7.41 12.05 11.13
CA ILE A 140 -6.33 11.24 10.56
C ILE A 140 -5.80 11.91 9.29
N ILE A 141 -4.48 11.85 9.08
CA ILE A 141 -3.81 12.30 7.87
C ILE A 141 -2.96 11.15 7.33
N ILE A 142 -3.18 10.79 6.06
CA ILE A 142 -2.41 9.76 5.36
C ILE A 142 -1.25 10.43 4.61
N VAL A 143 -0.03 9.99 4.91
CA VAL A 143 1.21 10.51 4.34
C VAL A 143 1.93 9.43 3.53
N ASP A 144 3.02 9.81 2.87
CA ASP A 144 3.85 8.92 2.05
C ASP A 144 3.15 8.33 0.81
N TRP A 145 2.67 9.23 -0.06
CA TRP A 145 2.01 8.89 -1.32
C TRP A 145 2.98 8.48 -2.45
N GLN A 146 4.24 8.14 -2.16
CA GLN A 146 5.22 7.83 -3.20
C GLN A 146 4.87 6.56 -4.00
N THR A 147 4.12 5.64 -3.38
CA THR A 147 3.68 4.37 -4.00
C THR A 147 2.30 4.44 -4.65
N VAL A 148 1.68 5.61 -4.70
CA VAL A 148 0.32 5.79 -5.21
C VAL A 148 0.11 5.15 -6.59
N GLY A 149 -1.07 4.57 -6.80
CA GLY A 149 -1.39 3.91 -8.05
C GLY A 149 -2.88 3.71 -8.25
N VAL A 150 -3.20 2.85 -9.20
CA VAL A 150 -4.57 2.53 -9.60
C VAL A 150 -4.80 1.03 -9.54
N GLY A 151 -5.75 0.60 -8.73
CA GLY A 151 -5.97 -0.82 -8.49
C GLY A 151 -7.28 -1.08 -7.75
N SER A 152 -7.39 -2.28 -7.20
CA SER A 152 -8.49 -2.59 -6.28
C SER A 152 -8.17 -2.04 -4.90
N GLY A 153 -9.06 -1.19 -4.36
CA GLY A 153 -8.93 -0.61 -3.01
C GLY A 153 -8.82 -1.66 -1.90
N ALA A 154 -9.30 -2.89 -2.14
CA ALA A 154 -9.10 -4.02 -1.23
C ALA A 154 -7.60 -4.38 -1.04
N GLY A 155 -6.71 -3.93 -1.93
CA GLY A 155 -5.26 -4.03 -1.73
C GLY A 155 -4.78 -3.28 -0.49
N ASP A 156 -5.16 -2.02 -0.35
CA ASP A 156 -4.81 -1.19 0.83
C ASP A 156 -5.39 -1.79 2.11
N ILE A 157 -6.63 -2.27 2.06
CA ILE A 157 -7.30 -2.91 3.22
C ILE A 157 -6.59 -4.21 3.60
N ALA A 158 -6.30 -5.08 2.63
CA ALA A 158 -5.62 -6.34 2.89
C ALA A 158 -4.20 -6.13 3.43
N TYR A 159 -3.51 -5.10 2.93
CA TYR A 159 -2.19 -4.73 3.43
C TYR A 159 -2.27 -4.30 4.90
N TYR A 160 -3.14 -3.33 5.22
CA TYR A 160 -3.35 -2.87 6.60
C TYR A 160 -3.68 -4.02 7.55
N LEU A 161 -4.68 -4.84 7.21
CA LEU A 161 -5.10 -5.97 8.05
C LEU A 161 -3.97 -6.99 8.22
N GLY A 162 -3.25 -7.32 7.14
CA GLY A 162 -2.18 -8.31 7.16
C GLY A 162 -0.92 -7.86 7.89
N THR A 163 -0.66 -6.55 7.97
CA THR A 163 0.57 -6.02 8.59
C THR A 163 0.36 -5.40 9.96
N ALA A 164 -0.86 -4.98 10.31
CA ALA A 164 -1.12 -4.24 11.54
C ALA A 164 -2.00 -5.01 12.54
N MET A 165 -2.93 -5.84 12.08
CA MET A 165 -3.86 -6.54 12.97
C MET A 165 -3.29 -7.88 13.42
N ASP A 166 -3.56 -8.24 14.68
CA ASP A 166 -3.31 -9.59 15.15
C ASP A 166 -4.39 -10.53 14.57
N PRO A 167 -4.03 -11.58 13.80
CA PRO A 167 -5.00 -12.52 13.25
C PRO A 167 -5.79 -13.30 14.32
N ALA A 168 -5.37 -13.24 15.59
CA ALA A 168 -6.11 -13.82 16.72
C ALA A 168 -7.25 -12.94 17.25
N THR A 169 -7.37 -11.69 16.80
CA THR A 169 -8.39 -10.71 17.21
C THR A 169 -9.27 -10.29 16.05
#